data_AF-A0A970M2E7-F1
#
_entry.id   AF-A0A970M2E7-F1
#
_cell.length_a   1.000
_cell.length_b   1.000
_cell.length_c   1.000
_cell.angle_alpha   90.00
_cell.angle_beta   90.00
_cell.angle_gamma   90.00
#
_symmetry.space_group_name_H-M   'P 1'
#
loop_
_entity.id
_entity.type
_entity.pdbx_description
1 polymer ?
#
loop_
_entity_poly.entity_id
_entity_poly.type
_entity_poly.pdbx_seq_one_letter_code
_entity_poly.pdbx_strand_id
1 'polypeptide(L)'
;MQQKLEDFRVHLEDLRSQYREREDKLRQGQDGLKKARERLELVKNNKEYQAILKEIDSMEKKNGDVESEIIGLFDAIDKENGELEQREKDFAGESNAYQTNRNKLELEMKSLDESIAECQARNGRIRGSLGENLIRKYEAIRNLHRDVAVVSVWKGVCNGCHMNIPPQMYNELQKTTVLMSCPHCNRIIYWQNAEENS
;
A
#
# COMPACT_ATOMS: atom_id res chain seq x y z
N MET A 1 -2.18 9.56 -3.87
CA MET A 1 -3.53 9.81 -3.33
C MET A 1 -3.59 11.12 -2.54
N GLN A 2 -2.65 11.35 -1.61
CA GLN A 2 -2.48 12.65 -0.93
C GLN A 2 -2.34 13.85 -1.88
N GLN A 3 -1.48 13.75 -2.90
CA GLN A 3 -1.34 14.82 -3.90
C GLN A 3 -2.67 15.19 -4.55
N LYS A 4 -3.46 14.18 -4.95
CA LYS A 4 -4.77 14.39 -5.59
C LYS A 4 -5.81 15.00 -4.66
N LEU A 5 -5.75 14.71 -3.35
CA LEU A 5 -6.59 15.35 -2.34
C LEU A 5 -6.20 16.81 -2.16
N GLU A 6 -4.91 17.09 -2.14
CA GLU A 6 -4.39 18.45 -2.02
C GLU A 6 -4.73 19.31 -3.25
N ASP A 7 -4.53 18.77 -4.46
CA ASP A 7 -4.91 19.43 -5.71
C ASP A 7 -6.42 19.76 -5.72
N PHE A 8 -7.25 18.87 -5.16
CA PHE A 8 -8.70 19.06 -5.06
C PHE A 8 -9.07 20.16 -4.05
N ARG A 9 -8.37 20.24 -2.92
CA ARG A 9 -8.56 21.33 -1.94
C ARG A 9 -8.18 22.69 -2.52
N VAL A 10 -7.08 22.75 -3.28
CA VAL A 10 -6.64 23.96 -3.98
C VAL A 10 -7.68 24.40 -5.01
N HIS A 11 -8.24 23.46 -5.76
CA HIS A 11 -9.31 23.77 -6.73
C HIS A 11 -10.56 24.34 -6.05
N LEU A 12 -10.96 23.74 -4.93
CA LEU A 12 -12.12 24.18 -4.16
C LEU A 12 -11.90 25.57 -3.54
N GLU A 13 -10.68 25.88 -3.12
CA GLU A 13 -10.31 27.23 -2.66
C GLU A 13 -10.38 28.26 -3.79
N ASP A 14 -9.96 27.90 -5.00
CA ASP A 14 -10.08 28.74 -6.20
C ASP A 14 -11.55 29.04 -6.52
N LEU A 15 -12.44 28.04 -6.51
CA LEU A 15 -13.88 28.23 -6.69
C LEU A 15 -14.48 29.17 -5.63
N ARG A 16 -14.10 29.01 -4.36
CA ARG A 16 -14.51 29.93 -3.28
C ARG A 16 -13.98 31.35 -3.48
N SER A 17 -12.80 31.50 -4.07
CA SER A 17 -12.25 32.80 -4.43
C SER A 17 -13.06 33.48 -5.54
N GLN A 18 -13.36 32.73 -6.61
CA GLN A 18 -14.22 33.21 -7.70
C GLN A 18 -15.61 33.60 -7.18
N TYR A 19 -16.20 32.80 -6.29
CA TYR A 19 -17.49 33.11 -5.65
C TYR A 19 -17.47 34.47 -4.96
N ARG A 20 -16.46 34.74 -4.11
CA ARG A 20 -16.30 36.03 -3.42
C ARG A 20 -16.14 37.20 -4.38
N GLU A 21 -15.37 37.02 -5.45
CA GLU A 21 -15.20 38.04 -6.48
C GLU A 21 -16.52 38.37 -7.19
N ARG A 22 -17.37 37.36 -7.44
CA ARG A 22 -18.69 37.56 -8.06
C ARG A 22 -19.68 38.23 -7.09
N GLU A 23 -19.67 37.87 -5.80
CA GLU A 23 -20.46 38.57 -4.79
C GLU A 23 -20.08 40.06 -4.69
N ASP A 24 -18.79 40.38 -4.68
CA ASP A 24 -18.32 41.77 -4.65
C ASP A 24 -18.74 42.55 -5.91
N LYS A 25 -18.66 41.92 -7.09
CA LYS A 25 -19.16 42.51 -8.34
C LYS A 25 -20.66 42.76 -8.31
N LEU A 26 -21.44 41.80 -7.81
CA LEU A 26 -22.90 41.96 -7.68
C LEU A 26 -23.23 43.11 -6.74
N ARG A 27 -22.55 43.20 -5.60
CA ARG A 27 -22.74 44.28 -4.63
C ARG A 27 -22.45 45.65 -5.24
N GLN A 28 -21.33 45.80 -5.96
CA GLN A 28 -21.00 47.03 -6.66
C GLN A 28 -22.04 47.38 -7.75
N GLY A 29 -22.52 46.37 -8.48
CA GLY A 29 -23.57 46.52 -9.48
C GLY A 29 -24.91 46.96 -8.89
N GLN A 30 -25.30 46.42 -7.73
CA GLN A 30 -26.51 46.81 -6.99
C GLN A 30 -26.40 48.25 -6.45
N ASP A 31 -25.25 48.63 -5.90
CA ASP A 31 -24.99 50.01 -5.45
C ASP A 31 -25.04 51.01 -6.61
N GLY A 32 -24.47 50.65 -7.77
CA GLY A 32 -24.53 51.45 -8.99
C GLY A 32 -25.96 51.62 -9.50
N LEU A 33 -26.73 50.53 -9.51
CA LEU A 33 -28.14 50.52 -9.91
C LEU A 33 -29.01 51.38 -8.99
N LYS A 34 -28.75 51.35 -7.68
CA LYS A 34 -29.44 52.23 -6.72
C LYS A 34 -29.19 53.71 -7.04
N LYS A 35 -27.94 54.10 -7.29
CA LYS A 35 -27.59 55.49 -7.67
C LYS A 35 -28.21 55.90 -9.01
N ALA A 36 -28.27 54.99 -9.98
CA ALA A 36 -28.91 55.26 -11.27
C ALA A 36 -30.42 55.51 -11.12
N ARG A 37 -31.10 54.75 -10.26
CA ARG A 37 -32.51 54.96 -9.90
C ARG A 37 -32.74 56.30 -9.20
N GLU A 38 -31.88 56.66 -8.24
CA GLU A 38 -31.93 57.98 -7.58
C GLU A 38 -31.74 59.12 -8.59
N ARG A 39 -30.83 58.97 -9.56
CA ARG A 39 -30.62 59.97 -10.63
C ARG A 39 -31.85 60.10 -11.54
N LEU A 40 -32.52 58.99 -11.85
CA LEU A 40 -33.73 58.97 -12.68
C LEU A 40 -34.84 59.86 -12.09
N GLU A 41 -35.00 59.87 -10.77
CA GLU A 41 -36.01 60.68 -10.06
C GLU A 41 -35.75 62.20 -10.14
N LEU A 42 -34.49 62.60 -10.35
CA LEU A 42 -34.06 64.00 -10.37
C LEU A 42 -34.08 64.62 -11.78
N VAL A 43 -34.17 63.80 -12.83
CA VAL A 43 -34.05 64.25 -14.22
C VAL A 43 -35.35 64.85 -14.74
N LYS A 44 -35.27 66.10 -15.22
CA LYS A 44 -36.41 66.85 -15.78
C LYS A 44 -36.47 66.81 -17.31
N ASN A 45 -35.40 66.34 -17.96
CA ASN A 45 -35.28 66.28 -19.42
C ASN A 45 -35.64 64.89 -19.94
N ASN A 46 -36.65 64.80 -20.81
CA ASN A 46 -37.18 63.53 -21.33
C ASN A 46 -36.11 62.70 -22.08
N LYS A 47 -35.15 63.36 -22.76
CA LYS A 47 -34.07 62.65 -23.47
C LYS A 47 -33.08 61.98 -22.53
N GLU A 48 -32.76 62.64 -21.41
CA GLU A 48 -31.90 62.09 -20.36
C GLU A 48 -32.62 60.98 -19.57
N TYR A 49 -33.93 61.13 -19.34
CA TYR A 49 -34.75 60.12 -18.68
C TYR A 49 -34.72 58.78 -19.43
N GLN A 50 -34.94 58.81 -20.76
CA GLN A 50 -34.88 57.62 -21.60
C GLN A 50 -33.47 56.99 -21.65
N ALA A 51 -32.42 57.80 -21.56
CA ALA A 51 -31.04 57.30 -21.52
C ALA A 51 -30.76 56.55 -20.21
N ILE A 52 -31.18 57.10 -19.06
CA ILE A 52 -31.00 56.48 -17.75
C ILE A 52 -31.85 55.20 -17.61
N LEU A 53 -33.07 55.17 -18.17
CA LEU A 53 -33.86 53.93 -18.19
C LEU A 53 -33.15 52.79 -18.92
N LYS A 54 -32.54 53.05 -20.07
CA LYS A 54 -31.74 52.04 -20.78
C LYS A 54 -30.49 51.62 -20.01
N GLU A 55 -29.87 52.56 -19.30
CA GLU A 55 -28.74 52.27 -18.42
C GLU A 55 -29.16 51.33 -17.28
N ILE A 56 -30.29 51.60 -16.62
CA ILE A 56 -30.86 50.75 -15.56
C ILE A 56 -31.18 49.36 -16.10
N ASP A 57 -31.88 49.23 -17.23
CA ASP A 57 -32.20 47.93 -17.84
C ASP A 57 -30.92 47.13 -18.15
N SER A 58 -29.88 47.80 -18.66
CA SER A 58 -28.58 47.16 -18.89
C SER A 58 -27.89 46.74 -17.59
N MET A 59 -28.01 47.52 -16.51
CA MET A 59 -27.44 47.16 -15.21
C MET A 59 -28.21 46.01 -14.56
N GLU A 60 -29.55 45.97 -14.67
CA GLU A 60 -30.39 44.88 -14.18
C GLU A 60 -30.03 43.56 -14.85
N LYS A 61 -29.90 43.56 -16.18
CA LYS A 61 -29.43 42.38 -16.91
C LYS A 61 -28.07 41.88 -16.44
N LYS A 62 -27.09 42.79 -16.33
CA LYS A 62 -25.74 42.43 -15.86
C LYS A 62 -25.75 41.87 -14.44
N ASN A 63 -26.54 42.44 -13.53
CA ASN A 63 -26.67 41.92 -12.18
C ASN A 63 -27.32 40.53 -12.18
N GLY A 64 -28.36 40.32 -13.00
CA GLY A 64 -29.00 39.00 -13.15
C GLY A 64 -28.06 37.92 -13.74
N ASP A 65 -27.19 38.31 -14.69
CA ASP A 65 -26.15 37.42 -15.22
C ASP A 65 -25.16 37.04 -14.12
N VAL A 66 -24.71 38.00 -13.31
CA VAL A 66 -23.79 37.75 -12.17
C VAL A 66 -24.47 36.90 -11.08
N GLU A 67 -25.74 37.13 -10.77
CA GLU A 67 -26.52 36.29 -9.84
C GLU A 67 -26.57 34.83 -10.32
N SER A 68 -26.78 34.63 -11.63
CA SER A 68 -26.79 33.29 -12.23
C SER A 68 -25.42 32.61 -12.13
N GLU A 69 -24.32 33.36 -12.33
CA GLU A 69 -22.96 32.86 -12.11
C GLU A 69 -22.69 32.48 -10.65
N ILE A 70 -23.17 33.28 -9.68
CA ILE A 70 -23.03 33.01 -8.25
C ILE A 70 -23.74 31.70 -7.88
N ILE A 71 -24.98 31.50 -8.35
CA ILE A 71 -25.73 30.26 -8.10
C ILE A 71 -24.96 29.05 -8.66
N GLY A 72 -24.44 29.16 -9.88
CA GLY A 72 -23.65 28.09 -10.50
C GLY A 72 -22.36 27.76 -9.74
N LEU A 73 -21.66 28.78 -9.22
CA LEU A 73 -20.48 28.60 -8.37
C LEU A 73 -20.84 27.98 -7.02
N PHE A 74 -21.97 28.37 -6.42
CA PHE A 74 -22.45 27.80 -5.16
C PHE A 74 -22.73 26.30 -5.29
N ASP A 75 -23.48 25.90 -6.33
CA ASP A 75 -23.77 24.49 -6.61
C ASP A 75 -22.50 23.68 -6.87
N ALA A 76 -21.52 24.26 -7.58
CA ALA A 76 -20.23 23.64 -7.82
C ALA A 76 -19.44 23.43 -6.51
N ILE A 77 -19.39 24.45 -5.65
CA ILE A 77 -18.72 24.38 -4.35
C ILE A 77 -19.37 23.32 -3.45
N ASP A 78 -20.69 23.27 -3.37
CA ASP A 78 -21.41 22.29 -2.56
C ASP A 78 -21.17 20.87 -3.05
N LYS A 79 -21.21 20.66 -4.37
CA LYS A 79 -20.88 19.37 -4.97
C LYS A 79 -19.45 18.95 -4.65
N GLU A 80 -18.47 19.82 -4.87
CA GLU A 80 -17.07 19.49 -4.62
C GLU A 80 -16.76 19.30 -3.14
N ASN A 81 -17.41 20.04 -2.22
CA ASN A 81 -17.28 19.79 -0.78
C ASN A 81 -17.73 18.36 -0.43
N GLY A 82 -18.84 17.90 -0.98
CA GLY A 82 -19.32 16.53 -0.78
C GLY A 82 -18.35 15.48 -1.34
N GLU A 83 -17.80 15.72 -2.53
CA GLU A 83 -16.77 14.84 -3.11
C GLU A 83 -15.48 14.82 -2.28
N LEU A 84 -15.05 15.97 -1.75
CA LEU A 84 -13.87 16.07 -0.89
C LEU A 84 -14.06 15.27 0.40
N GLU A 85 -15.20 15.44 1.08
CA GLU A 85 -15.49 14.72 2.32
C GLU A 85 -15.46 13.19 2.11
N GLN A 86 -16.04 12.71 1.00
CA GLN A 86 -16.00 11.28 0.69
C GLN A 86 -14.58 10.79 0.43
N ARG A 87 -13.78 11.54 -0.36
CA ARG A 87 -12.39 11.16 -0.65
C ARG A 87 -11.51 11.20 0.60
N GLU A 88 -11.74 12.13 1.52
CA GLU A 88 -11.03 12.20 2.79
C GLU A 88 -11.36 10.99 3.68
N LYS A 89 -12.62 10.56 3.74
CA LYS A 89 -13.03 9.33 4.45
C LYS A 89 -12.37 8.10 3.85
N ASP A 90 -12.40 7.96 2.52
CA ASP A 90 -11.81 6.82 1.83
C ASP A 90 -10.30 6.76 2.07
N PHE A 91 -9.62 7.90 1.96
CA PHE A 91 -8.18 8.00 2.22
C PHE A 91 -7.81 7.68 3.67
N ALA A 92 -8.60 8.15 4.64
CA ALA A 92 -8.39 7.83 6.05
C ALA A 92 -8.56 6.32 6.32
N GLY A 93 -9.56 5.70 5.69
CA GLY A 93 -9.78 4.25 5.77
C GLY A 93 -8.61 3.45 5.20
N GLU A 94 -8.16 3.79 3.99
CA GLU A 94 -7.03 3.12 3.34
C GLU A 94 -5.72 3.33 4.12
N SER A 95 -5.47 4.54 4.60
CA SER A 95 -4.28 4.86 5.41
C SER A 95 -4.25 4.04 6.71
N ASN A 96 -5.40 3.85 7.37
CA ASN A 96 -5.48 3.06 8.60
C ASN A 96 -5.27 1.56 8.31
N ALA A 97 -5.87 1.04 7.25
CA ALA A 97 -5.67 -0.35 6.82
C ALA A 97 -4.20 -0.61 6.46
N TYR A 98 -3.56 0.32 5.74
CA TYR A 98 -2.14 0.27 5.43
C TYR A 98 -1.28 0.25 6.69
N GLN A 99 -1.52 1.16 7.64
CA GLN A 99 -0.77 1.25 8.89
C GLN A 99 -0.88 -0.06 9.70
N THR A 100 -2.09 -0.62 9.78
CA THR A 100 -2.36 -1.86 10.50
C THR A 100 -1.63 -3.05 9.87
N ASN A 101 -1.71 -3.19 8.55
CA ASN A 101 -1.00 -4.25 7.83
C ASN A 101 0.52 -4.11 7.96
N ARG A 102 1.03 -2.88 7.87
CA ARG A 102 2.46 -2.60 8.05
C ARG A 102 2.93 -3.00 9.44
N ASN A 103 2.21 -2.62 10.50
CA ASN A 103 2.55 -3.00 11.86
C ASN A 103 2.52 -4.53 12.06
N LYS A 104 1.55 -5.22 11.47
CA LYS A 104 1.47 -6.68 11.51
C LYS A 104 2.68 -7.33 10.84
N LEU A 105 3.06 -6.87 9.65
CA LEU A 105 4.24 -7.37 8.94
C LEU A 105 5.53 -7.07 9.71
N GLU A 106 5.67 -5.90 10.32
CA GLU A 106 6.83 -5.57 11.15
C GLU A 106 6.96 -6.49 12.37
N LEU A 107 5.84 -6.90 12.98
CA LEU A 107 5.83 -7.87 14.08
C LEU A 107 6.20 -9.28 13.61
N GLU A 108 5.64 -9.72 12.47
CA GLU A 108 5.97 -11.02 11.87
C GLU A 108 7.46 -11.10 11.50
N MET A 109 8.02 -10.05 10.91
CA MET A 109 9.44 -9.96 10.59
C MET A 109 10.31 -10.09 11.84
N LYS A 110 9.99 -9.37 12.92
CA LYS A 110 10.74 -9.48 14.19
C LYS A 110 10.70 -10.90 14.77
N SER A 111 9.53 -11.54 14.76
CA SER A 111 9.39 -12.92 15.24
C SER A 111 10.20 -13.92 14.40
N LEU A 112 10.25 -13.72 13.08
CA LEU A 112 11.08 -14.52 12.18
C LEU A 112 12.58 -14.29 12.44
N ASP A 113 13.00 -13.04 12.63
CA ASP A 113 14.39 -12.71 12.94
C ASP A 113 14.85 -13.35 14.26
N GLU A 114 14.01 -13.31 15.30
CA GLU A 114 14.24 -14.01 16.57
C GLU A 114 14.37 -15.53 16.36
N SER A 115 13.46 -16.13 15.60
CA SER A 115 13.50 -17.56 15.28
C SER A 115 14.76 -17.96 14.51
N ILE A 116 15.20 -17.12 13.57
CA ILE A 116 16.44 -17.30 12.82
C ILE A 116 17.65 -17.22 13.76
N ALA A 117 17.70 -16.22 14.64
CA ALA A 117 18.78 -16.05 15.60
C ALA A 117 18.87 -17.26 16.56
N GLU A 118 17.75 -17.75 17.06
CA GLU A 118 17.69 -18.97 17.88
C GLU A 118 18.20 -20.20 17.12
N CYS A 119 17.76 -20.39 15.87
CA CYS A 119 18.20 -21.48 15.01
C CYS A 119 19.70 -21.40 14.73
N GLN A 120 20.24 -20.20 14.47
CA GLN A 120 21.66 -19.97 14.25
C GLN A 120 22.48 -20.26 15.52
N ALA A 121 22.02 -19.80 16.68
CA ALA A 121 22.67 -20.07 17.96
C ALA A 121 22.67 -21.58 18.27
N ARG A 122 21.55 -22.27 18.02
CA ARG A 122 21.45 -23.74 18.15
C ARG A 122 22.41 -24.44 17.19
N ASN A 123 22.46 -24.03 15.93
CA ASN A 123 23.38 -24.58 14.93
C ASN A 123 24.84 -24.37 15.33
N GLY A 124 25.21 -23.20 15.85
CA GLY A 124 26.54 -22.91 16.36
C GLY A 124 26.95 -23.82 17.52
N ARG A 125 26.05 -24.04 18.48
CA ARG A 125 26.28 -24.97 19.61
C ARG A 125 26.50 -26.41 19.14
N ILE A 126 25.67 -26.90 18.22
CA ILE A 126 25.79 -28.26 17.66
C ILE A 126 27.08 -28.39 16.85
N ARG A 127 27.44 -27.39 16.05
CA ARG A 127 28.71 -27.40 15.31
C ARG A 127 29.92 -27.42 16.24
N GLY A 128 29.85 -26.70 17.37
CA GLY A 128 30.91 -26.72 18.38
C GLY A 128 31.14 -28.09 19.03
N SER A 129 30.12 -28.96 19.07
CA SER A 129 30.26 -30.32 19.60
C SER A 129 30.65 -31.38 18.55
N LEU A 130 30.75 -31.00 17.27
CA LEU A 130 31.10 -31.90 16.17
C LEU A 130 32.53 -31.68 15.69
N GLY A 131 33.17 -32.75 15.23
CA GLY A 131 34.51 -32.66 14.63
C GLY A 131 34.51 -31.91 13.29
N GLU A 132 35.54 -31.09 13.05
CA GLU A 132 35.64 -30.23 11.86
C GLU A 132 35.56 -31.02 10.54
N ASN A 133 36.16 -32.21 10.49
CA ASN A 133 36.11 -33.09 9.31
C ASN A 133 34.68 -33.54 8.95
N LEU A 134 33.85 -33.79 9.97
CA LEU A 134 32.45 -34.19 9.77
C LEU A 134 31.61 -33.03 9.24
N ILE A 135 31.84 -31.82 9.78
CA ILE A 135 31.18 -30.59 9.32
C ILE A 135 31.53 -30.33 7.85
N ARG A 136 32.82 -30.38 7.49
CA ARG A 136 33.27 -30.19 6.09
C ARG A 136 32.63 -31.21 5.15
N LYS A 137 32.57 -32.49 5.53
CA LYS A 137 31.92 -33.54 4.74
C LYS A 137 30.42 -33.27 4.56
N TYR A 138 29.73 -32.89 5.64
CA TYR A 138 28.31 -32.54 5.60
C TYR A 138 28.03 -31.33 4.69
N GLU A 139 28.81 -30.26 4.81
CA GLU A 139 28.63 -29.05 4.00
C GLU A 139 28.90 -29.28 2.51
N ALA A 140 29.95 -30.05 2.18
CA ALA A 140 30.25 -30.39 0.79
C ALA A 140 29.07 -31.11 0.12
N ILE A 141 28.48 -32.10 0.81
CA ILE A 141 27.31 -32.84 0.33
C ILE A 141 26.09 -31.91 0.27
N ARG A 142 25.88 -31.08 1.30
CA ARG A 142 24.75 -30.14 1.38
C ARG A 142 24.73 -29.16 0.21
N ASN A 143 25.89 -28.60 -0.13
CA ASN A 143 26.06 -27.68 -1.24
C ASN A 143 25.82 -28.35 -2.60
N LEU A 144 26.24 -29.61 -2.74
CA LEU A 144 26.02 -30.38 -3.97
C LEU A 144 24.54 -30.76 -4.18
N HIS A 145 23.78 -30.97 -3.09
CA HIS A 145 22.45 -31.57 -3.12
C HIS A 145 21.31 -30.66 -2.64
N ARG A 146 21.47 -29.33 -2.75
CA ARG A 146 20.44 -28.32 -2.40
C ARG A 146 19.84 -28.56 -1.01
N ASP A 147 20.70 -28.47 0.01
CA ASP A 147 20.35 -28.50 1.43
C ASP A 147 20.06 -29.86 2.08
N VAL A 148 20.02 -30.96 1.32
CA VAL A 148 19.80 -32.32 1.89
C VAL A 148 21.08 -33.15 1.83
N ALA A 149 21.79 -33.22 2.96
CA ALA A 149 23.04 -33.99 3.09
C ALA A 149 22.89 -35.35 3.78
N VAL A 150 21.86 -35.53 4.60
CA VAL A 150 21.61 -36.75 5.37
C VAL A 150 20.24 -37.30 5.00
N VAL A 151 20.16 -38.60 4.69
CA VAL A 151 18.93 -39.27 4.25
C VAL A 151 18.79 -40.65 4.88
N SER A 152 17.56 -41.11 5.06
CA SER A 152 17.30 -42.46 5.54
C SER A 152 17.41 -43.49 4.41
N VAL A 153 17.73 -44.72 4.80
CA VAL A 153 17.62 -45.90 3.96
C VAL A 153 16.58 -46.83 4.56
N TRP A 154 15.56 -47.16 3.78
CA TRP A 154 14.46 -48.04 4.18
C TRP A 154 14.29 -49.17 3.16
N LYS A 155 14.17 -50.41 3.65
CA LYS A 155 14.09 -51.63 2.80
C LYS A 155 15.18 -51.70 1.71
N GLY A 156 16.39 -51.24 2.03
CA GLY A 156 17.51 -51.21 1.08
C GLY A 156 17.44 -50.09 0.03
N VAL A 157 16.50 -49.16 0.11
CA VAL A 157 16.36 -48.02 -0.82
C VAL A 157 16.81 -46.73 -0.17
N CYS A 158 17.66 -45.95 -0.86
CA CYS A 158 18.05 -44.62 -0.42
C CYS A 158 16.92 -43.60 -0.66
N ASN A 159 16.37 -42.97 0.38
CA ASN A 159 15.31 -41.97 0.21
C ASN A 159 15.79 -40.63 -0.38
N GLY A 160 17.09 -40.49 -0.66
CA GLY A 160 17.64 -39.33 -1.36
C GLY A 160 17.63 -39.46 -2.88
N CYS A 161 18.03 -40.61 -3.42
CA CYS A 161 18.13 -40.84 -4.87
C CYS A 161 17.24 -41.98 -5.38
N HIS A 162 16.52 -42.65 -4.49
CA HIS A 162 15.62 -43.77 -4.77
C HIS A 162 16.30 -44.98 -5.42
N MET A 163 17.63 -45.08 -5.30
CA MET A 163 18.41 -46.22 -5.78
C MET A 163 18.59 -47.26 -4.68
N ASN A 164 18.69 -48.54 -5.08
CA ASN A 164 19.00 -49.63 -4.18
C ASN A 164 20.44 -49.55 -3.67
N ILE A 165 20.58 -49.65 -2.36
CA ILE A 165 21.84 -49.86 -1.66
C ILE A 165 22.21 -51.34 -1.76
N PRO A 166 23.48 -51.68 -2.07
CA PRO A 166 23.93 -53.06 -2.10
C PRO A 166 23.56 -53.82 -0.81
N PRO A 167 23.06 -55.07 -0.89
CA PRO A 167 22.58 -55.80 0.29
C PRO A 167 23.62 -55.95 1.42
N GLN A 168 24.90 -56.11 1.06
CA GLN A 168 26.00 -56.14 2.03
C GLN A 168 26.13 -54.81 2.79
N MET A 169 26.15 -53.70 2.06
CA MET A 169 26.21 -52.35 2.63
C MET A 169 24.95 -52.02 3.46
N TYR A 170 23.78 -52.51 3.06
CA TYR A 170 22.55 -52.35 3.84
C TYR A 170 22.59 -53.13 5.16
N ASN A 171 23.11 -54.36 5.16
CA ASN A 171 23.31 -55.15 6.38
C ASN A 171 24.35 -54.51 7.31
N GLU A 172 25.41 -53.93 6.75
CA GLU A 172 26.39 -53.16 7.51
C GLU A 172 25.75 -51.91 8.12
N LEU A 173 24.87 -51.21 7.40
CA LEU A 173 24.20 -49.98 7.86
C LEU A 173 23.31 -50.22 9.09
N GLN A 174 22.76 -51.42 9.23
CA GLN A 174 21.97 -51.80 10.40
C GLN A 174 22.82 -52.09 11.65
N LYS A 175 24.09 -52.45 11.45
CA LYS A 175 24.96 -52.97 12.52
C LYS A 175 26.05 -51.98 12.95
N THR A 176 26.44 -51.08 12.06
CA THR A 176 27.58 -50.19 12.25
C THR A 176 27.16 -48.85 12.88
N THR A 177 28.00 -48.34 13.76
CA THR A 177 27.95 -46.96 14.26
C THR A 177 28.79 -45.99 13.41
N VAL A 178 29.42 -46.49 12.34
CA VAL A 178 30.24 -45.68 11.42
C VAL A 178 29.35 -44.96 10.40
N LEU A 179 29.66 -43.69 10.14
CA LEU A 179 28.98 -42.90 9.11
C LEU A 179 29.27 -43.41 7.70
N MET A 180 28.22 -43.85 7.00
CA MET A 180 28.30 -44.31 5.62
C MET A 180 27.66 -43.32 4.64
N SER A 181 28.05 -43.42 3.37
CA SER A 181 27.54 -42.58 2.28
C SER A 181 26.90 -43.44 1.20
N CYS A 182 25.82 -42.98 0.58
CA CYS A 182 25.19 -43.68 -0.53
C CYS A 182 26.18 -43.78 -1.72
N PRO A 183 26.38 -44.97 -2.33
CA PRO A 183 27.31 -45.13 -3.44
C PRO A 183 26.83 -44.43 -4.73
N HIS A 184 25.54 -44.09 -4.81
CA HIS A 184 24.95 -43.47 -6.00
C HIS A 184 24.88 -41.95 -5.92
N CYS A 185 24.61 -41.39 -4.73
CA CYS A 185 24.42 -39.94 -4.56
C CYS A 185 25.29 -39.32 -3.48
N ASN A 186 26.24 -40.05 -2.89
CA ASN A 186 27.19 -39.59 -1.87
C ASN A 186 26.61 -39.00 -0.57
N ARG A 187 25.28 -38.85 -0.45
CA ARG A 187 24.61 -38.40 0.78
C ARG A 187 24.91 -39.33 1.94
N ILE A 188 25.02 -38.77 3.15
CA ILE A 188 25.19 -39.54 4.38
C ILE A 188 23.90 -40.33 4.62
N ILE A 189 24.04 -41.64 4.83
CA ILE A 189 22.91 -42.55 5.01
C ILE A 189 22.83 -43.01 6.45
N TYR A 190 21.62 -43.10 6.98
CA TYR A 190 21.32 -43.78 8.24
C TYR A 190 20.23 -44.82 8.05
N TRP A 191 20.29 -45.91 8.79
CA TRP A 191 19.22 -46.90 8.78
C TRP A 191 18.01 -46.35 9.54
N GLN A 192 16.85 -46.36 8.89
CA GLN A 192 15.58 -46.02 9.54
C GLN A 192 14.86 -47.31 9.91
N ASN A 193 14.82 -47.60 11.22
CA ASN A 193 13.97 -48.66 11.75
C ASN A 193 12.52 -48.18 11.74
N ALA A 194 11.65 -48.88 11.01
CA ALA A 194 10.24 -48.48 10.89
C ALA A 194 9.39 -48.88 12.12
N GLU A 195 9.95 -49.65 13.06
CA GLU A 195 9.23 -50.14 14.25
C GLU A 195 9.35 -49.22 15.48
N GLU A 196 10.20 -48.19 15.46
CA GLU A 196 10.44 -47.29 16.62
C GLU A 196 9.88 -45.86 16.46
N ASN A 197 9.18 -45.55 15.36
CA ASN A 197 8.60 -44.21 15.12
C ASN A 197 7.06 -44.24 14.93
N SER A 198 6.37 -45.14 15.64
CA SER A 198 4.91 -45.14 15.77
C SER A 198 4.49 -44.73 17.17
#